data_AF-A0A9R0QKJ6-F1
#
_entry.id   AF-A0A9R0QKJ6-F1
#
_cell.length_a   1.000
_cell.length_b   1.000
_cell.length_c   1.000
_cell.angle_alpha   90.00
_cell.angle_beta   90.00
_cell.angle_gamma   90.00
#
_symmetry.space_group_name_H-M   'P 1'
#
loop_
_entity.id
_entity.type
_entity.pdbx_description
1 polymer ?
#
loop_
_entity_poly.entity_id
_entity_poly.type
_entity_poly.pdbx_seq_one_letter_code
_entity_poly.pdbx_strand_id
1 'polypeptide(L)'
;MVTSEHLVTLLSIVPKYSQKDWLSSYESLDTFVVPRSSKKLYEDNEYALYTVTLFAKVVDNFKVHAREKGFQIRDFEYSPEAQESRKQELEKLLQDQEVMRTSLLQWCYASYSELNCKPEQ
;
A
#
# COMPACT_ATOMS: atom_id res chain seq x y z
N MET A 1 3.62 -12.34 22.07
CA MET A 1 3.06 -11.75 20.83
C MET A 1 1.58 -12.08 20.83
N VAL A 2 0.70 -11.09 20.70
CA VAL A 2 -0.76 -11.33 20.74
C VAL A 2 -1.12 -12.03 19.42
N THR A 3 -1.02 -13.36 19.41
CA THR A 3 -1.51 -14.18 18.31
C THR A 3 -3.02 -14.19 18.40
N SER A 4 -3.62 -13.19 17.77
CA SER A 4 -5.02 -13.23 17.39
C SER A 4 -5.18 -14.33 16.33
N GLU A 5 -5.23 -15.59 16.76
CA GLU A 5 -5.42 -16.75 15.87
C GLU A 5 -6.79 -16.73 15.15
N HIS A 6 -7.68 -15.82 15.54
CA HIS A 6 -9.05 -15.79 15.05
C HIS A 6 -9.53 -14.42 14.59
N LEU A 7 -8.84 -13.31 14.88
CA LEU A 7 -9.19 -11.98 14.34
C LEU A 7 -8.20 -11.55 13.28
N VAL A 8 -8.75 -11.00 12.21
CA VAL A 8 -8.02 -10.44 11.08
C VAL A 8 -8.40 -8.97 10.97
N THR A 9 -7.43 -8.13 10.62
CA THR A 9 -7.67 -6.73 10.31
C THR A 9 -7.55 -6.53 8.82
N LEU A 10 -8.61 -6.00 8.21
CA LEU A 10 -8.68 -5.70 6.79
C LEU A 10 -8.64 -4.19 6.55
N LEU A 11 -8.28 -3.81 5.33
CA LEU A 11 -8.31 -2.42 4.87
C LEU A 11 -9.51 -2.22 3.95
N SER A 12 -10.36 -1.25 4.26
CA SER A 12 -11.53 -0.87 3.46
C SER A 12 -11.29 0.47 2.77
N ILE A 13 -11.42 0.49 1.45
CA ILE A 13 -11.39 1.70 0.63
C ILE A 13 -12.83 2.14 0.41
N VAL A 14 -13.15 3.32 0.93
CA VAL A 14 -14.50 3.86 1.00
C VAL A 14 -14.54 5.19 0.25
N PRO A 15 -15.43 5.38 -0.74
CA PRO A 15 -15.59 6.67 -1.39
C PRO A 15 -15.98 7.76 -0.39
N LYS A 16 -15.50 8.99 -0.60
CA LYS A 16 -15.71 10.11 0.32
C LYS A 16 -17.17 10.40 0.62
N TYR A 17 -18.04 10.28 -0.38
CA TYR A 17 -19.48 10.46 -0.23
C TYR A 17 -20.15 9.34 0.60
N SER A 18 -19.55 8.15 0.64
CA SER A 18 -20.09 6.98 1.36
C SER A 18 -19.46 6.75 2.74
N GLN A 19 -18.58 7.64 3.23
CA GLN A 19 -17.96 7.48 4.56
C GLN A 19 -18.99 7.34 5.69
N LYS A 20 -20.09 8.11 5.62
CA LYS A 20 -21.18 8.03 6.60
C LYS A 20 -21.94 6.70 6.53
N ASP A 21 -22.17 6.20 5.31
CA ASP A 21 -22.83 4.91 5.09
C ASP A 21 -21.94 3.75 5.55
N TRP A 22 -20.64 3.84 5.31
CA TRP A 22 -19.66 2.89 5.84
C TRP A 22 -19.73 2.84 7.37
N LEU A 23 -19.55 3.98 8.05
CA LEU A 23 -19.52 4.04 9.52
C LEU A 23 -20.83 3.59 10.19
N SER A 24 -21.96 3.76 9.51
CA SER A 24 -23.27 3.33 10.03
C SER A 24 -23.60 1.87 9.73
N SER A 25 -22.99 1.26 8.71
CA SER A 25 -23.40 -0.06 8.24
C SER A 25 -22.35 -1.15 8.31
N TYR A 26 -21.05 -0.82 8.46
CA TYR A 26 -19.99 -1.83 8.48
C TYR A 26 -20.16 -2.89 9.57
N GLU A 27 -20.70 -2.52 10.74
CA GLU A 27 -20.97 -3.45 11.86
C GLU A 27 -22.09 -4.45 11.53
N SER A 28 -22.98 -4.10 10.59
CA SER A 28 -24.10 -4.94 10.16
C SER A 28 -23.81 -5.76 8.90
N LEU A 29 -22.63 -5.59 8.29
CA LEU A 29 -22.23 -6.35 7.11
C LEU A 29 -22.02 -7.84 7.43
N ASP A 30 -21.60 -8.18 8.66
CA ASP A 30 -21.49 -9.56 9.11
C ASP A 30 -21.63 -9.64 10.64
N THR A 31 -22.03 -10.80 11.17
CA THR A 31 -22.27 -11.03 12.60
C THR A 31 -20.98 -11.01 13.43
N PHE A 32 -19.84 -11.31 12.82
CA PHE A 32 -18.55 -11.38 13.53
C PHE A 32 -17.62 -10.20 13.22
N VAL A 33 -18.20 -9.02 12.98
CA VAL A 33 -17.47 -7.74 12.90
C VAL A 33 -17.31 -7.17 14.31
N VAL A 34 -16.10 -6.71 14.65
CA VAL A 34 -15.87 -6.07 15.95
C VAL A 34 -16.42 -4.63 15.89
N PRO A 35 -17.39 -4.26 16.72
CA PRO A 35 -17.97 -2.92 16.71
C PRO A 35 -16.93 -1.89 17.17
N ARG A 36 -17.04 -0.67 16.65
CA ARG A 36 -16.08 0.44 16.83
C ARG A 36 -14.62 0.10 16.47
N SER A 37 -14.37 -0.99 15.75
CA SER A 37 -13.02 -1.34 15.28
C SER A 37 -12.59 -0.52 14.07
N SER A 38 -13.54 0.13 13.37
CA SER A 38 -13.21 0.87 12.17
C SER A 38 -12.55 2.21 12.48
N LYS A 39 -11.34 2.40 11.95
CA LYS A 39 -10.55 3.62 12.13
C LYS A 39 -10.07 4.14 10.80
N LYS A 40 -10.26 5.43 10.54
CA LYS A 40 -9.73 6.09 9.35
C LYS A 40 -8.20 6.20 9.48
N LEU A 41 -7.48 5.65 8.52
CA LEU A 41 -6.02 5.73 8.42
C LEU A 41 -5.60 6.92 7.56
N TYR A 42 -6.26 7.09 6.42
CA TYR A 42 -5.90 8.07 5.42
C TYR A 42 -7.13 8.49 4.62
N GLU A 43 -7.09 9.68 4.05
CA GLU A 43 -8.13 10.21 3.17
C GLU A 43 -7.45 11.03 2.07
N ASP A 44 -7.80 10.74 0.82
CA ASP A 44 -7.43 11.53 -0.34
C ASP A 44 -8.63 12.36 -0.85
N ASN A 45 -8.55 12.85 -2.08
CA ASN A 45 -9.61 13.70 -2.65
C ASN A 45 -10.91 12.96 -2.92
N GLU A 46 -10.87 11.64 -3.16
CA GLU A 46 -11.99 10.84 -3.65
C GLU A 46 -12.33 9.65 -2.73
N TYR A 47 -11.35 9.10 -2.01
CA TYR A 47 -11.45 7.91 -1.17
C TYR A 47 -10.89 8.12 0.24
N ALA A 48 -11.38 7.32 1.17
CA ALA A 48 -10.88 7.20 2.53
C ALA A 48 -10.55 5.74 2.83
N LEU A 49 -9.40 5.54 3.47
CA LEU A 49 -8.91 4.24 3.91
C LEU A 49 -9.28 4.02 5.36
N TYR A 50 -10.00 2.93 5.63
CA TYR A 50 -10.39 2.51 6.97
C TYR A 50 -9.78 1.15 7.31
N THR A 51 -9.46 0.94 8.58
CA THR A 51 -9.29 -0.42 9.12
C THR A 51 -10.64 -1.01 9.49
N VAL A 52 -10.74 -2.33 9.55
CA VAL A 52 -11.83 -3.04 10.23
C VAL A 52 -11.28 -4.36 10.77
N THR A 53 -11.66 -4.70 12.00
CA THR A 53 -11.26 -5.97 12.63
C THR A 53 -12.47 -6.89 12.73
N LEU A 54 -12.33 -8.12 12.28
CA LEU A 54 -13.38 -9.13 12.28
C LEU A 54 -12.78 -10.52 12.45
N PHE A 55 -13.62 -11.53 12.66
CA PHE A 55 -13.14 -12.91 12.76
C PHE A 55 -12.76 -13.48 11.39
N ALA A 56 -11.66 -14.23 11.33
CA ALA A 56 -11.12 -14.84 10.10
C ALA A 56 -12.17 -15.65 9.33
N LYS A 57 -13.03 -16.37 10.04
CA LYS A 57 -14.07 -17.24 9.45
C LYS A 57 -15.13 -16.51 8.62
N VAL A 58 -15.30 -15.20 8.81
CA VAL A 58 -16.30 -14.41 8.07
C VAL A 58 -15.70 -13.41 7.10
N VAL A 59 -14.38 -13.47 6.89
CA VAL A 59 -13.67 -12.54 6.02
C VAL A 59 -14.23 -12.56 4.59
N ASP A 60 -14.46 -13.74 4.02
CA ASP A 60 -14.94 -13.86 2.64
C ASP A 60 -16.38 -13.34 2.48
N ASN A 61 -17.27 -13.67 3.42
CA ASN A 61 -18.64 -13.16 3.43
C ASN A 61 -18.66 -11.63 3.58
N PHE A 62 -17.87 -11.09 4.51
CA PHE A 62 -17.74 -9.66 4.71
C PHE A 62 -17.26 -8.94 3.44
N LYS A 63 -16.28 -9.51 2.72
CA LYS A 63 -15.81 -8.96 1.43
C LYS A 63 -16.91 -8.91 0.38
N VAL A 64 -17.74 -9.95 0.29
CA VAL A 64 -18.88 -9.99 -0.65
C VAL A 64 -19.88 -8.90 -0.30
N HIS A 65 -20.36 -8.85 0.94
CA HIS A 65 -21.33 -7.83 1.37
C HIS A 65 -20.78 -6.40 1.25
N ALA A 66 -19.49 -6.20 1.53
CA ALA A 66 -18.84 -4.91 1.34
C ALA A 66 -18.81 -4.49 -0.14
N ARG A 67 -18.48 -5.42 -1.06
CA ARG A 67 -18.47 -5.17 -2.50
C ARG A 67 -19.85 -4.87 -3.06
N GLU A 68 -20.90 -5.53 -2.57
CA GLU A 68 -22.28 -5.23 -2.96
C GLU A 68 -22.69 -3.79 -2.61
N LYS A 69 -22.13 -3.22 -1.55
CA LYS A 69 -22.30 -1.81 -1.19
C LYS A 69 -21.32 -0.85 -1.87
N GLY A 70 -20.45 -1.35 -2.75
CA GLY A 70 -19.44 -0.55 -3.45
C GLY A 70 -18.19 -0.24 -2.62
N PHE A 71 -17.98 -0.91 -1.49
CA PHE A 71 -16.75 -0.80 -0.71
C PHE A 71 -15.71 -1.81 -1.20
N GLN A 72 -14.47 -1.38 -1.36
CA GLN A 72 -13.38 -2.28 -1.78
C GLN A 72 -12.56 -2.68 -0.56
N ILE A 73 -12.58 -3.98 -0.24
CA ILE A 73 -11.74 -4.53 0.82
C ILE A 73 -10.43 -5.03 0.22
N ARG A 74 -9.31 -4.53 0.74
CA ARG A 74 -7.97 -5.03 0.46
C ARG A 74 -7.51 -5.93 1.59
N ASP A 75 -7.00 -7.08 1.18
CA ASP A 75 -6.27 -7.99 2.05
C ASP A 75 -4.93 -7.38 2.40
N PHE A 76 -4.68 -7.22 3.69
CA PHE A 76 -3.37 -6.87 4.20
C PHE A 76 -2.80 -8.12 4.87
N GLU A 77 -2.11 -8.93 4.07
CA GLU A 77 -1.24 -9.96 4.63
C GLU A 77 -0.02 -9.26 5.22
N TYR A 78 0.01 -9.17 6.56
CA TYR A 78 1.23 -8.82 7.27
C TYR A 78 2.21 -9.99 7.17
N SER A 79 2.88 -10.12 6.03
CA SER A 79 4.10 -10.93 5.91
C SER A 79 5.29 -10.01 6.21
N PRO A 80 5.98 -10.18 7.35
CA PRO A 80 7.18 -9.43 7.64
C PRO A 80 8.26 -9.67 6.57
N GLU A 81 8.31 -10.87 5.97
CA GLU A 81 9.24 -11.18 4.87
C GLU A 81 8.94 -10.33 3.62
N ALA A 82 7.66 -10.15 3.26
CA ALA A 82 7.26 -9.35 2.09
C ALA A 82 7.43 -7.84 2.29
N GLN A 83 7.55 -7.36 3.53
CA GLN A 83 7.88 -5.96 3.84
C GLN A 83 9.40 -5.74 3.78
N GLU A 84 10.17 -6.64 4.39
CA GLU A 84 11.64 -6.62 4.33
C GLU A 84 12.12 -6.68 2.87
N SER A 85 11.56 -7.60 2.08
CA SER A 85 11.89 -7.75 0.65
C SER A 85 11.56 -6.48 -0.15
N ARG A 86 10.38 -5.87 0.05
CA ARG A 86 10.03 -4.61 -0.63
C ARG A 86 10.95 -3.44 -0.26
N LYS A 87 11.35 -3.37 1.01
CA LYS A 87 12.28 -2.35 1.47
C LYS A 87 13.66 -2.55 0.85
N GLN A 88 14.15 -3.79 0.80
CA GLN A 88 15.41 -4.14 0.15
C GLN A 88 15.39 -3.86 -1.36
N GLU A 89 14.29 -4.17 -2.05
CA GLU A 89 14.14 -3.83 -3.48
C GLU A 89 14.16 -2.32 -3.71
N LEU A 90 13.49 -1.54 -2.84
CA LEU A 90 13.51 -0.08 -2.94
C LEU A 90 14.92 0.49 -2.73
N GLU A 91 15.64 0.02 -1.72
CA GLU A 91 17.03 0.42 -1.46
C GLU A 91 17.94 0.07 -2.64
N LYS A 92 17.78 -1.12 -3.21
CA LYS A 92 18.53 -1.53 -4.41
C LYS A 92 18.24 -0.63 -5.60
N LEU A 93 16.97 -0.31 -5.87
CA LEU A 93 16.59 0.57 -6.97
C LEU A 93 17.17 1.99 -6.83
N LEU A 94 17.19 2.52 -5.60
CA LEU A 94 17.82 3.82 -5.32
C LEU A 94 19.34 3.78 -5.53
N GLN A 95 19.99 2.70 -5.13
CA GLN A 95 21.42 2.53 -5.34
C GLN A 95 21.77 2.38 -6.82
N ASP A 96 21.00 1.57 -7.57
CA ASP A 96 21.18 1.38 -9.01
C ASP A 96 20.98 2.71 -9.77
N GLN A 97 20.00 3.52 -9.35
CA GLN A 97 19.79 4.87 -9.90
C GLN A 97 21.04 5.74 -9.72
N GLU A 98 21.61 5.79 -8.52
CA GLU A 98 22.75 6.66 -8.22
C GLU A 98 24.03 6.19 -8.93
N VAL A 99 24.24 4.88 -9.02
CA VAL A 99 25.35 4.29 -9.79
C VAL A 99 25.20 4.65 -11.27
N MET A 100 24.02 4.43 -11.85
CA MET A 100 23.76 4.73 -13.26
C MET A 100 23.95 6.22 -13.54
N ARG A 101 23.44 7.10 -12.66
CA ARG A 101 23.62 8.55 -12.75
C ARG A 101 25.10 8.94 -12.74
N THR A 102 25.88 8.38 -11.83
CA THR A 102 27.31 8.67 -11.69
C THR A 102 28.10 8.17 -12.90
N SER A 103 27.83 6.95 -13.37
CA SER A 103 28.46 6.41 -14.57
C SER A 103 28.14 7.25 -15.80
N LEU A 104 26.88 7.63 -16.01
CA LEU A 104 26.49 8.49 -17.13
C LEU A 104 27.20 9.84 -17.09
N LEU A 105 27.30 10.48 -15.92
CA LEU A 105 28.05 11.73 -15.77
C LEU A 105 29.53 11.54 -16.11
N GLN A 106 30.16 10.47 -15.62
CA GLN A 106 31.56 10.18 -15.93
C GLN A 106 31.78 9.94 -17.43
N TRP A 107 30.87 9.21 -18.10
CA TRP A 107 30.89 9.04 -19.55
C TRP A 107 30.73 10.37 -20.28
N CYS A 108 29.78 11.23 -19.88
CA CYS A 108 29.61 12.55 -20.46
C CYS A 108 30.86 13.42 -20.30
N TYR A 109 31.49 13.42 -19.11
CA TYR A 109 32.74 14.15 -18.89
C TYR A 109 33.89 13.60 -19.73
N ALA A 110 34.04 12.27 -19.83
CA ALA A 110 35.05 11.63 -20.67
C ALA A 110 34.85 11.99 -22.14
N SER A 111 33.64 11.81 -22.68
CA SER A 111 33.32 12.16 -24.07
C SER A 111 33.48 13.67 -24.35
N TYR A 112 33.14 14.54 -23.39
CA TYR A 112 33.36 16.00 -23.54
C TYR A 112 34.85 16.37 -23.49
N SER A 113 35.64 15.70 -22.66
CA SER A 113 37.09 15.90 -22.61
C SER A 113 37.80 15.41 -23.88
N GLU A 114 37.34 14.29 -24.45
CA GLU A 114 37.86 13.75 -25.73
C GLU A 114 37.55 14.66 -26.92
N LEU A 115 36.40 15.35 -26.90
CA LEU A 115 36.02 16.31 -27.93
C LEU A 115 36.86 17.61 -27.86
N ASN A 116 37.27 18.02 -26.65
CA ASN A 116 38.11 19.22 -26.45
C ASN A 116 39.63 18.96 -26.52
N CYS A 117 40.06 17.69 -26.64
CA CYS A 117 41.47 17.31 -26.74
C CYS A 117 41.93 16.96 -28.17
N LYS A 118 41.09 17.19 -29.20
CA LYS A 118 41.55 17.11 -30.58
C LYS A 118 42.24 18.43 -30.96
N PRO A 119 43.57 18.46 -31.19
CA PRO A 119 44.18 19.64 -31.78
C PRO A 119 43.56 19.87 -33.16
N GLU A 120 43.09 21.11 -33.40
CA GLU A 120 42.79 21.60 -34.75
C GLU A 120 44.01 21.32 -35.63
N GLN A 121 43.77 20.67 -36.77
CA GLN A 121 44.77 20.40 -37.81
C GLN A 121 45.33 21.69 -38.40
#